data_AF-A0A3D2F797-F1
#
_entry.id   AF-A0A3D2F797-F1
#
_cell.length_a   1.000
_cell.length_b   1.000
_cell.length_c   1.000
_cell.angle_alpha   90.00
_cell.angle_beta   90.00
_cell.angle_gamma   90.00
#
_symmetry.space_group_name_H-M   'P 1'
#
loop_
_entity.id
_entity.type
_entity.pdbx_description
1 polymer ?
#
loop_
_entity_poly.entity_id
_entity_poly.type
_entity_poly.pdbx_seq_one_letter_code
_entity_poly.pdbx_strand_id
1 'polypeptide(L)'
;IMIPVAISIGDPSAALILLAGVYYGAIFGGSTSSILINAPGVASTVATSFDGYPLARQGKAGKALTVAAIASFCGGTIGAILLMIFAPMLASVALLFHSAEYFALMVVGLSAIAAFAGTGQVGKALLMTLLGLIMATVGEGALFNAPRFTMGIMDLQSGFGFITLAMAMFALPEALYLVLDPARSNNEAGGEIKDLRITRDEAKQIAPVIGRQSIQGFLIGVLPGAGATIASFLGYAVERNIASKEDHEQFGKGSIKGLAAPEAANNAAATGSFVPLLTLGIPGS
;
A
#
# COMPACT_ATOMS: atom_id res chain seq x y z
N ILE A 1 17.01 -2.99 3.18
CA ILE A 1 18.26 -2.21 3.42
C ILE A 1 18.43 -1.84 4.91
N MET A 2 17.38 -1.43 5.64
CA MET A 2 17.52 -1.01 7.05
C MET A 2 17.63 -2.13 8.09
N ILE A 3 17.47 -3.41 7.71
CA ILE A 3 17.50 -4.55 8.63
C ILE A 3 18.83 -4.66 9.42
N PRO A 4 20.03 -4.55 8.80
CA PRO A 4 21.28 -4.59 9.56
C PRO A 4 21.42 -3.43 10.55
N VAL A 5 20.94 -2.24 10.17
CA VAL A 5 20.92 -1.05 11.06
C VAL A 5 19.99 -1.30 12.24
N ALA A 6 18.78 -1.83 11.99
CA ALA A 6 17.83 -2.16 13.05
C ALA A 6 18.41 -3.18 14.05
N ILE A 7 19.11 -4.21 13.56
CA ILE A 7 19.75 -5.22 14.42
C ILE A 7 20.90 -4.60 15.23
N SER A 8 21.67 -3.67 14.65
CA SER A 8 22.80 -3.02 15.34
C SER A 8 22.40 -2.10 16.51
N ILE A 9 21.13 -1.69 16.59
CA ILE A 9 20.61 -0.85 17.68
C ILE A 9 20.46 -1.65 18.99
N GLY A 10 20.32 -2.98 18.92
CA GLY A 10 20.28 -3.86 20.08
C GLY A 10 18.98 -3.85 20.89
N ASP A 11 18.28 -2.71 20.97
CA ASP A 11 16.94 -2.61 21.58
C ASP A 11 15.84 -2.99 20.57
N PRO A 12 15.07 -4.07 20.81
CA PRO A 12 13.99 -4.50 19.93
C PRO A 12 12.91 -3.43 19.70
N SER A 13 12.62 -2.62 20.72
CA SER A 13 11.59 -1.59 20.63
C SER A 13 12.01 -0.48 19.67
N ALA A 14 13.23 0.04 19.81
CA ALA A 14 13.81 1.03 18.91
C ALA A 14 13.97 0.48 17.48
N ALA A 15 14.34 -0.79 17.32
CA ALA A 15 14.41 -1.46 16.02
C ALA A 15 13.04 -1.51 15.32
N LEU A 16 11.97 -1.87 16.04
CA LEU A 16 10.60 -1.88 15.51
C LEU A 16 10.11 -0.48 15.15
N ILE A 17 10.40 0.53 15.98
CA ILE A 17 10.04 1.94 15.69
C ILE A 17 10.74 2.41 14.42
N LEU A 18 12.03 2.10 14.26
CA LEU A 18 12.79 2.44 13.05
C LEU A 18 12.19 1.78 11.80
N LEU A 19 11.93 0.47 11.87
CA LEU A 19 11.38 -0.29 10.74
C LEU A 19 9.98 0.19 10.37
N ALA A 20 9.13 0.50 11.36
CA ALA A 20 7.81 1.09 11.14
C ALA A 20 7.91 2.46 10.47
N GLY A 21 8.83 3.32 10.91
CA GLY A 21 9.07 4.63 10.31
C GLY A 21 9.56 4.53 8.85
N VAL A 22 10.45 3.59 8.57
CA VAL A 22 10.95 3.34 7.20
C VAL A 22 9.83 2.80 6.31
N TYR A 23 9.03 1.86 6.79
CA TYR A 23 7.90 1.31 6.06
C TYR A 23 6.89 2.42 5.72
N TYR A 24 6.49 3.20 6.71
CA TYR A 24 5.60 4.34 6.54
C TYR A 24 6.15 5.38 5.55
N GLY A 25 7.43 5.76 5.70
CA GLY A 25 8.10 6.69 4.80
C GLY A 25 8.19 6.19 3.36
N ALA A 26 8.37 4.88 3.15
CA ALA A 26 8.39 4.28 1.83
C ALA A 26 7.02 4.32 1.14
N ILE A 27 5.94 4.05 1.90
CA ILE A 27 4.56 4.10 1.39
C ILE A 27 4.19 5.52 0.92
N PHE A 28 4.53 6.55 1.68
CA PHE A 28 4.35 7.95 1.27
C PHE A 28 5.31 8.38 0.15
N GLY A 29 6.56 7.89 0.16
CA GLY A 29 7.58 8.28 -0.82
C GLY A 29 7.14 8.03 -2.27
N GLY A 30 6.42 6.93 -2.53
CA GLY A 30 5.89 6.59 -3.85
C GLY A 30 4.87 7.60 -4.40
N SER A 31 4.23 8.38 -3.54
CA SER A 31 3.26 9.41 -3.93
C SER A 31 3.93 10.55 -4.68
N THR A 32 5.18 10.87 -4.35
CA THR A 32 5.93 11.96 -5.00
C THR A 32 6.15 11.68 -6.48
N SER A 33 6.62 10.48 -6.84
CA SER A 33 6.80 10.09 -8.24
C SER A 33 5.47 9.95 -8.98
N SER A 34 4.44 9.47 -8.28
CA SER A 34 3.07 9.36 -8.83
C SER A 34 2.48 10.73 -9.18
N ILE A 35 2.70 11.73 -8.33
CA ILE A 35 2.18 13.09 -8.50
C ILE A 35 2.95 13.86 -9.57
N LEU A 36 4.28 13.82 -9.56
CA LEU A 36 5.07 14.71 -10.41
C LEU A 36 5.20 14.20 -11.84
N ILE A 37 5.37 12.89 -12.02
CA ILE A 37 5.74 12.31 -13.32
C ILE A 37 4.85 11.14 -13.75
N ASN A 38 3.73 10.91 -13.06
CA ASN A 38 2.77 9.85 -13.36
C ASN A 38 3.41 8.45 -13.43
N ALA A 39 4.44 8.21 -12.62
CA ALA A 39 5.17 6.94 -12.53
C ALA A 39 5.08 6.40 -11.09
N PRO A 40 4.02 5.66 -10.75
CA PRO A 40 3.84 5.10 -9.41
C PRO A 40 4.91 4.06 -9.08
N GLY A 41 5.67 4.29 -8.01
CA GLY A 41 6.69 3.34 -7.53
C GLY A 41 6.11 2.14 -6.77
N VAL A 42 4.85 2.25 -6.31
CA VAL A 42 4.11 1.17 -5.66
C VAL A 42 2.67 1.15 -6.17
N ALA A 43 2.05 -0.03 -6.22
CA ALA A 43 0.70 -0.18 -6.78
C ALA A 43 -0.36 0.64 -6.02
N SER A 44 -0.16 0.91 -4.72
CA SER A 44 -1.10 1.68 -3.92
C SER A 44 -1.12 3.18 -4.22
N THR A 45 -0.07 3.74 -4.84
CA THR A 45 -0.03 5.17 -5.22
C THR A 45 -0.49 5.40 -6.65
N VAL A 46 -0.98 4.37 -7.35
CA VAL A 46 -1.60 4.52 -8.67
C VAL A 46 -2.84 5.41 -8.58
N ALA A 47 -3.72 5.18 -7.59
CA ALA A 47 -4.90 6.02 -7.42
C ALA A 47 -4.56 7.48 -7.08
N THR A 48 -3.45 7.72 -6.39
CA THR A 48 -2.89 9.06 -6.14
C THR A 48 -2.60 9.79 -7.45
N SER A 49 -2.08 9.09 -8.45
CA SER A 49 -1.74 9.69 -9.75
C SER A 49 -2.95 10.22 -10.51
N PHE A 50 -4.16 9.65 -10.28
CA PHE A 50 -5.38 10.03 -11.00
C PHE A 50 -5.72 11.51 -10.85
N ASP A 51 -5.49 12.09 -9.68
CA ASP A 51 -5.72 13.52 -9.41
C ASP A 51 -4.44 14.29 -9.08
N GLY A 52 -3.41 13.62 -8.55
CA GLY A 52 -2.12 14.22 -8.26
C GLY A 52 -1.38 14.70 -9.50
N TYR A 53 -1.31 13.87 -10.54
CA TYR A 53 -0.62 14.23 -11.78
C TYR A 53 -1.31 15.34 -12.58
N PRO A 54 -2.65 15.32 -12.75
CA PRO A 54 -3.36 16.47 -13.32
C PRO A 54 -3.15 17.77 -12.54
N LEU A 55 -3.11 17.74 -11.20
CA LEU A 55 -2.77 18.93 -10.40
C LEU A 55 -1.36 19.43 -10.68
N ALA A 56 -0.39 18.52 -10.77
CA ALA A 56 0.99 18.88 -11.11
C ALA A 56 1.07 19.52 -12.51
N ARG A 57 0.37 18.96 -13.51
CA ARG A 57 0.29 19.51 -14.87
C ARG A 57 -0.39 20.88 -14.95
N GLN A 58 -1.25 21.21 -14.00
CA GLN A 58 -1.85 22.56 -13.87
C GLN A 58 -0.92 23.58 -13.20
N GLY A 59 0.36 23.24 -12.95
CA GLY A 59 1.29 24.08 -12.21
C GLY A 59 1.06 24.10 -10.70
N LYS A 60 0.20 23.21 -10.17
CA LYS A 60 -0.14 23.10 -8.74
C LYS A 60 0.60 21.94 -8.05
N ALA A 61 1.80 21.62 -8.52
CA ALA A 61 2.61 20.51 -8.01
C ALA A 61 2.90 20.64 -6.50
N GLY A 62 3.30 21.83 -6.03
CA GLY A 62 3.55 22.07 -4.61
C GLY A 62 2.32 21.81 -3.74
N LYS A 63 1.15 22.28 -4.18
CA LYS A 63 -0.13 22.02 -3.51
C LYS A 63 -0.47 20.53 -3.49
N ALA A 64 -0.31 19.82 -4.60
CA ALA A 64 -0.57 18.38 -4.67
C ALA A 64 0.31 17.61 -3.67
N LEU A 65 1.61 17.90 -3.64
CA LEU A 65 2.54 17.29 -2.69
C LEU A 65 2.16 17.60 -1.23
N THR A 66 1.76 18.84 -0.93
CA THR A 66 1.31 19.22 0.41
C THR A 66 0.03 18.47 0.82
N VAL A 67 -0.95 18.37 -0.07
CA VAL A 67 -2.19 17.61 0.20
C VAL A 67 -1.87 16.14 0.44
N ALA A 68 -1.03 15.53 -0.39
CA ALA A 68 -0.61 14.14 -0.23
C ALA A 68 0.13 13.91 1.09
N ALA A 69 1.04 14.82 1.47
CA ALA A 69 1.78 14.76 2.73
C ALA A 69 0.85 14.87 3.95
N ILE A 70 -0.09 15.82 3.95
CA ILE A 70 -1.06 15.99 5.03
C ILE A 70 -1.99 14.78 5.14
N ALA A 71 -2.54 14.33 4.01
CA ALA A 71 -3.43 13.17 3.99
C ALA A 71 -2.71 11.90 4.46
N SER A 72 -1.47 11.68 4.01
CA SER A 72 -0.64 10.55 4.45
C SER A 72 -0.37 10.63 5.95
N PHE A 73 0.11 11.78 6.44
CA PHE A 73 0.44 12.01 7.85
C PHE A 73 -0.74 11.77 8.76
N CYS A 74 -1.88 12.39 8.46
CA CYS A 74 -3.10 12.20 9.23
C CYS A 74 -3.64 10.77 9.10
N GLY A 75 -3.56 10.15 7.92
CA GLY A 75 -3.91 8.75 7.67
C GLY A 75 -3.14 7.78 8.55
N GLY A 76 -1.82 7.87 8.52
CA GLY A 76 -0.92 7.07 9.35
C GLY A 76 -1.09 7.35 10.84
N THR A 77 -1.29 8.60 11.23
CA THR A 77 -1.48 8.97 12.65
C THR A 77 -2.79 8.37 13.20
N ILE A 78 -3.89 8.51 12.47
CA ILE A 78 -5.18 7.89 12.85
C ILE A 78 -5.03 6.36 12.86
N GLY A 79 -4.38 5.79 11.84
CA GLY A 79 -4.07 4.36 11.79
C GLY A 79 -3.24 3.88 12.99
N ALA A 80 -2.28 4.68 13.45
CA ALA A 80 -1.45 4.34 14.62
C ALA A 80 -2.25 4.39 15.92
N ILE A 81 -3.13 5.37 16.08
CA ILE A 81 -4.06 5.43 17.22
C ILE A 81 -4.99 4.20 17.21
N LEU A 82 -5.54 3.86 16.04
CA LEU A 82 -6.39 2.67 15.90
C LEU A 82 -5.59 1.38 16.15
N LEU A 83 -4.33 1.29 15.71
CA LEU A 83 -3.43 0.17 16.00
C LEU A 83 -3.25 -0.03 17.51
N MET A 84 -3.04 1.03 18.28
CA MET A 84 -2.92 0.95 19.75
C MET A 84 -4.17 0.37 20.42
N ILE A 85 -5.35 0.51 19.80
CA ILE A 85 -6.62 0.00 20.31
C ILE A 85 -6.87 -1.45 19.83
N PHE A 86 -6.70 -1.69 18.53
CA PHE A 86 -7.06 -2.97 17.90
C PHE A 86 -6.00 -4.06 18.09
N ALA A 87 -4.71 -3.71 18.17
CA ALA A 87 -3.65 -4.70 18.42
C ALA A 87 -3.86 -5.47 19.75
N PRO A 88 -4.03 -4.83 20.92
CA PRO A 88 -4.26 -5.58 22.16
C PRO A 88 -5.59 -6.35 22.14
N MET A 89 -6.64 -5.80 21.50
CA MET A 89 -7.91 -6.49 21.34
C MET A 89 -7.74 -7.79 20.54
N LEU A 90 -7.07 -7.73 19.39
CA LEU A 90 -6.85 -8.91 18.56
C LEU A 90 -5.87 -9.90 19.20
N ALA A 91 -4.83 -9.42 19.90
CA ALA A 91 -3.90 -10.28 20.65
C ALA A 91 -4.59 -11.13 21.72
N SER A 92 -5.64 -10.60 22.37
CA SER A 92 -6.41 -11.37 23.35
C SER A 92 -7.19 -12.54 22.71
N VAL A 93 -7.62 -12.37 21.46
CA VAL A 93 -8.31 -13.40 20.68
C VAL A 93 -7.32 -14.36 20.01
N ALA A 94 -6.10 -13.92 19.71
CA ALA A 94 -5.05 -14.74 19.10
C ALA A 94 -4.73 -16.01 19.91
N LEU A 95 -4.86 -15.97 21.24
CA LEU A 95 -4.69 -17.14 22.11
C LEU A 95 -5.76 -18.22 21.90
N LEU A 96 -6.90 -17.87 21.28
CA LEU A 96 -7.98 -18.79 20.96
C LEU A 96 -7.82 -19.42 19.56
N PHE A 97 -6.92 -18.88 18.73
CA PHE A 97 -6.69 -19.38 17.38
C PHE A 97 -5.86 -20.66 17.41
N HIS A 98 -6.46 -21.76 16.94
CA HIS A 98 -5.77 -23.02 16.69
C HIS A 98 -5.59 -23.22 15.19
N SER A 99 -5.07 -24.37 14.79
CA SER A 99 -4.74 -24.65 13.38
C SER A 99 -5.93 -24.46 12.43
N ALA A 100 -7.17 -24.71 12.89
CA ALA A 100 -8.37 -24.54 12.07
C ALA A 100 -8.70 -23.06 11.81
N GLU A 101 -8.60 -22.20 12.82
CA GLU A 101 -8.87 -20.76 12.71
C GLU A 101 -7.79 -20.06 11.87
N TYR A 102 -6.52 -20.44 12.07
CA TYR A 102 -5.42 -19.97 11.22
C TYR A 102 -5.65 -20.37 9.76
N PHE A 103 -6.05 -21.62 9.48
CA PHE A 103 -6.37 -22.07 8.12
C PHE A 103 -7.54 -21.28 7.52
N ALA A 104 -8.64 -21.11 8.27
CA ALA A 104 -9.81 -20.39 7.80
C ALA A 104 -9.49 -18.92 7.48
N LEU A 105 -8.70 -18.27 8.34
CA LEU A 105 -8.27 -16.89 8.14
C LEU A 105 -7.34 -16.74 6.93
N MET A 106 -6.45 -17.70 6.69
CA MET A 106 -5.65 -17.73 5.46
C MET A 106 -6.52 -17.93 4.22
N VAL A 107 -7.52 -18.81 4.26
CA VAL A 107 -8.46 -18.99 3.14
C VAL A 107 -9.24 -17.71 2.86
N VAL A 108 -9.70 -17.01 3.90
CA VAL A 108 -10.38 -15.72 3.76
C VAL A 108 -9.44 -14.68 3.14
N GLY A 109 -8.18 -14.60 3.61
CA GLY A 109 -7.20 -13.65 3.05
C GLY A 109 -6.85 -13.93 1.59
N LEU A 110 -6.66 -15.19 1.23
CA LEU A 110 -6.45 -15.60 -0.16
C LEU A 110 -7.70 -15.35 -1.03
N SER A 111 -8.89 -15.52 -0.47
CA SER A 111 -10.16 -15.22 -1.15
C SER A 111 -10.37 -13.72 -1.36
N ALA A 112 -9.83 -12.87 -0.48
CA ALA A 112 -9.87 -11.42 -0.65
C ALA A 112 -9.20 -10.99 -1.96
N ILE A 113 -8.07 -11.62 -2.34
CA ILE A 113 -7.39 -11.36 -3.62
C ILE A 113 -8.34 -11.55 -4.81
N ALA A 114 -9.16 -12.61 -4.76
CA ALA A 114 -10.14 -12.91 -5.80
C ALA A 114 -11.36 -11.97 -5.75
N ALA A 115 -11.82 -11.60 -4.55
CA ALA A 115 -12.95 -10.70 -4.35
C ALA A 115 -12.68 -9.29 -4.89
N PHE A 116 -11.42 -8.86 -4.87
CA PHE A 116 -10.98 -7.56 -5.38
C PHE A 116 -10.37 -7.61 -6.78
N ALA A 117 -10.35 -8.79 -7.41
CA ALA A 117 -10.05 -8.89 -8.83
C ALA A 117 -11.17 -8.21 -9.63
N GLY A 118 -10.79 -7.32 -10.56
CA GLY A 118 -11.76 -6.59 -11.39
C GLY A 118 -12.81 -7.52 -12.04
N THR A 119 -14.00 -6.98 -12.32
CA THR A 119 -15.13 -7.74 -12.87
C THR A 119 -14.71 -8.59 -14.07
N GLY A 120 -14.94 -9.91 -13.99
CA GLY A 120 -14.54 -10.87 -15.04
C GLY A 120 -13.13 -11.43 -14.92
N GLN A 121 -12.32 -10.98 -13.96
CA GLN A 121 -10.94 -11.45 -13.75
C GLN A 121 -10.76 -12.37 -12.54
N VAL A 122 -11.83 -12.65 -11.79
CA VAL A 122 -11.82 -13.50 -10.58
C VAL A 122 -11.14 -14.85 -10.83
N GLY A 123 -11.44 -15.52 -11.95
CA GLY A 123 -10.80 -16.79 -12.31
C GLY A 123 -9.29 -16.66 -12.53
N LYS A 124 -8.83 -15.56 -13.14
CA LYS A 124 -7.40 -15.28 -13.31
C LYS A 124 -6.73 -15.00 -11.96
N ALA A 125 -7.39 -14.23 -11.10
CA ALA A 125 -6.86 -13.93 -9.76
C ALA A 125 -6.71 -15.21 -8.93
N LEU A 126 -7.72 -16.09 -8.91
CA LEU A 126 -7.62 -17.38 -8.23
C LEU A 126 -6.49 -18.26 -8.78
N LEU A 127 -6.34 -18.33 -10.11
CA LEU A 127 -5.23 -19.07 -10.73
C LEU A 127 -3.86 -18.49 -10.35
N MET A 128 -3.73 -17.17 -10.31
CA MET A 128 -2.48 -16.51 -9.91
C MET A 128 -2.20 -16.68 -8.42
N THR A 129 -3.22 -16.67 -7.56
CA THR A 129 -3.09 -16.96 -6.13
C THR A 129 -2.62 -18.40 -5.91
N LEU A 130 -3.20 -19.37 -6.64
CA LEU A 130 -2.77 -20.77 -6.58
C LEU A 130 -1.34 -20.94 -7.10
N LEU A 131 -0.98 -20.29 -8.21
CA LEU A 131 0.38 -20.31 -8.73
C LEU A 131 1.38 -19.73 -7.71
N GLY A 132 1.04 -18.59 -7.10
CA GLY A 132 1.83 -17.99 -6.03
C GLY A 132 2.00 -18.92 -4.83
N LEU A 133 0.93 -19.60 -4.42
CA LEU A 133 0.97 -20.57 -3.32
C LEU A 133 1.89 -21.75 -3.65
N ILE A 134 1.80 -22.30 -4.87
CA ILE A 134 2.69 -23.37 -5.35
C ILE A 134 4.15 -22.90 -5.29
N MET A 135 4.46 -21.71 -5.81
CA MET A 135 5.82 -21.17 -5.75
C MET A 135 6.30 -20.93 -4.31
N ALA A 136 5.42 -20.47 -3.41
CA ALA A 136 5.73 -20.26 -2.00
C ALA A 136 6.00 -21.57 -1.23
N THR A 137 5.57 -22.72 -1.74
CA THR A 137 5.90 -24.03 -1.14
C THR A 137 7.29 -24.56 -1.50
N VAL A 138 7.99 -23.92 -2.44
CA VAL A 138 9.35 -24.31 -2.84
C VAL A 138 10.35 -23.80 -1.80
N GLY A 139 11.18 -24.70 -1.27
CA GLY A 139 12.21 -24.39 -0.26
C GLY A 139 12.07 -25.24 1.01
N GLU A 140 12.80 -24.87 2.05
CA GLU A 140 12.73 -25.54 3.34
C GLU A 140 11.49 -25.14 4.14
N GLY A 141 10.76 -26.13 4.65
CA GLY A 141 9.60 -25.88 5.49
C GLY A 141 9.97 -25.31 6.86
N ALA A 142 9.35 -24.19 7.26
CA ALA A 142 9.64 -23.47 8.51
C ALA A 142 9.53 -24.32 9.79
N LEU A 143 8.77 -25.42 9.78
CA LEU A 143 8.57 -26.29 10.95
C LEU A 143 9.50 -27.51 10.99
N PHE A 144 9.93 -28.01 9.83
CA PHE A 144 10.59 -29.32 9.74
C PHE A 144 11.95 -29.28 9.02
N ASN A 145 12.39 -28.11 8.53
CA ASN A 145 13.62 -27.92 7.74
C ASN A 145 13.80 -28.95 6.60
N ALA A 146 12.68 -29.49 6.11
CA ALA A 146 12.68 -30.47 5.04
C ALA A 146 12.57 -29.72 3.70
N PRO A 147 13.49 -29.97 2.74
CA PRO A 147 13.44 -29.34 1.43
C PRO A 147 12.23 -29.85 0.64
N ARG A 148 11.43 -28.93 0.12
CA ARG A 148 10.26 -29.21 -0.72
C ARG A 148 10.49 -28.63 -2.11
N PHE A 149 10.31 -29.46 -3.13
CA PHE A 149 10.39 -29.05 -4.55
C PHE A 149 11.71 -28.38 -4.97
N THR A 150 12.81 -28.57 -4.23
CA THR A 150 14.12 -27.98 -4.55
C THR A 150 14.87 -28.70 -5.66
N MET A 151 14.44 -29.91 -6.04
CA MET A 151 15.07 -30.75 -7.07
C MET A 151 16.59 -30.98 -6.87
N GLY A 152 17.10 -30.84 -5.64
CA GLY A 152 18.52 -30.94 -5.31
C GLY A 152 19.36 -29.68 -5.58
N ILE A 153 18.74 -28.58 -6.01
CA ILE A 153 19.42 -27.30 -6.21
C ILE A 153 19.52 -26.56 -4.88
N MET A 154 20.74 -26.25 -4.44
CA MET A 154 21.00 -25.54 -3.17
C MET A 154 20.36 -24.16 -3.13
N ASP A 155 20.40 -23.40 -4.24
CA ASP A 155 19.80 -22.06 -4.29
C ASP A 155 18.28 -22.06 -4.08
N LEU A 156 17.60 -23.18 -4.39
CA LEU A 156 16.16 -23.32 -4.16
C LEU A 156 15.81 -23.71 -2.72
N GLN A 157 16.78 -24.05 -1.86
CA GLN A 157 16.51 -24.35 -0.45
C GLN A 157 15.96 -23.14 0.30
N SER A 158 16.44 -21.93 -0.04
CA SER A 158 15.90 -20.67 0.48
C SER A 158 14.59 -20.24 -0.19
N GLY A 159 14.08 -21.03 -1.14
CA GLY A 159 12.90 -20.71 -1.95
C GLY A 159 13.14 -19.55 -2.93
N PHE A 160 12.07 -19.09 -3.56
CA PHE A 160 12.15 -17.90 -4.43
C PHE A 160 12.28 -16.63 -3.58
N GLY A 161 13.35 -15.87 -3.80
CA GLY A 161 13.51 -14.56 -3.16
C GLY A 161 12.40 -13.60 -3.57
N PHE A 162 11.41 -13.40 -2.69
CA PHE A 162 10.25 -12.55 -2.97
C PHE A 162 10.65 -11.15 -3.44
N ILE A 163 11.63 -10.52 -2.78
CA ILE A 163 12.14 -9.19 -3.15
C ILE A 163 12.71 -9.21 -4.57
N THR A 164 13.50 -10.21 -4.93
CA THR A 164 14.09 -10.35 -6.26
C THR A 164 13.01 -10.51 -7.32
N LEU A 165 12.01 -11.36 -7.05
CA LEU A 165 10.90 -11.61 -7.97
C LEU A 165 10.03 -10.35 -8.14
N ALA A 166 9.70 -9.67 -7.05
CA ALA A 166 8.94 -8.42 -7.08
C ALA A 166 9.69 -7.32 -7.84
N MET A 167 10.99 -7.12 -7.57
CA MET A 167 11.81 -6.15 -8.30
C MET A 167 11.90 -6.48 -9.79
N ALA A 168 12.07 -7.75 -10.16
CA ALA A 168 12.06 -8.16 -11.56
C ALA A 168 10.71 -7.85 -12.25
N MET A 169 9.59 -8.14 -11.58
CA MET A 169 8.25 -7.91 -12.16
C MET A 169 7.87 -6.43 -12.29
N PHE A 170 8.34 -5.54 -11.41
CA PHE A 170 7.99 -4.13 -11.46
C PHE A 170 9.06 -3.26 -12.14
N ALA A 171 10.34 -3.48 -11.87
CA ALA A 171 11.41 -2.62 -12.37
C ALA A 171 11.80 -2.93 -13.82
N LEU A 172 11.79 -4.20 -14.25
CA LEU A 172 12.15 -4.56 -15.63
C LEU A 172 11.14 -4.01 -16.65
N PRO A 173 9.82 -4.15 -16.46
CA PRO A 173 8.87 -3.56 -17.40
C PRO A 173 9.00 -2.04 -17.47
N GLU A 174 9.16 -1.36 -16.33
CA GLU A 174 9.30 0.11 -16.30
C GLU A 174 10.57 0.56 -17.02
N ALA A 175 11.71 -0.12 -16.79
CA ALA A 175 12.96 0.15 -17.50
C ALA A 175 12.81 -0.06 -19.01
N LEU A 176 12.12 -1.12 -19.44
CA LEU A 176 11.85 -1.37 -20.86
C LEU A 176 10.91 -0.31 -21.44
N TYR A 177 9.85 0.09 -20.73
CA TYR A 177 8.92 1.14 -21.18
C TYR A 177 9.62 2.50 -21.33
N LEU A 178 10.51 2.86 -20.40
CA LEU A 178 11.30 4.10 -20.49
C LEU A 178 12.23 4.11 -21.71
N VAL A 179 12.82 2.96 -22.06
CA VAL A 179 13.66 2.84 -23.26
C VAL A 179 12.82 2.85 -24.54
N LEU A 180 11.63 2.24 -24.52
CA LEU A 180 10.75 2.08 -25.68
C LEU A 180 9.89 3.32 -25.99
N ASP A 181 9.65 4.20 -25.02
CA ASP A 181 8.87 5.44 -25.20
C ASP A 181 9.64 6.70 -24.75
N PRO A 182 10.61 7.18 -25.55
CA PRO A 182 11.38 8.40 -25.25
C PRO A 182 10.52 9.67 -25.23
N ALA A 183 9.32 9.65 -25.84
CA ALA A 183 8.43 10.81 -25.88
C ALA A 183 7.85 11.13 -24.48
N ARG A 184 7.72 10.13 -23.60
CA ARG A 184 7.40 10.34 -22.17
C ARG A 184 8.51 11.07 -21.41
N SER A 185 9.76 10.88 -21.79
CA SER A 185 10.92 11.59 -21.20
C SER A 185 10.99 13.07 -21.59
N ASN A 186 10.30 13.48 -22.66
CA ASN A 186 10.44 14.80 -23.27
C ASN A 186 9.39 15.83 -22.82
N ASN A 187 8.48 15.47 -21.91
CA ASN A 187 7.64 16.48 -21.27
C ASN A 187 8.43 17.14 -20.15
N GLU A 188 8.91 18.35 -20.43
CA GLU A 188 9.48 19.29 -19.47
C GLU A 188 8.50 19.57 -18.31
N ALA A 189 8.43 18.66 -17.35
CA ALA A 189 7.84 18.91 -16.03
C ALA A 189 8.91 19.38 -15.03
N GLY A 190 9.97 20.01 -15.53
CA GLY A 190 11.03 20.66 -14.75
C GLY A 190 10.65 22.08 -14.34
N GLY A 191 9.46 22.26 -13.75
CA GLY A 191 9.09 23.53 -13.13
C GLY A 191 9.55 23.57 -11.67
N GLU A 192 10.04 24.71 -11.20
CA GLU A 192 10.27 24.93 -9.76
C GLU A 192 8.98 24.60 -8.97
N ILE A 193 9.09 23.75 -7.94
CA ILE A 193 7.97 23.45 -7.05
C ILE A 193 7.64 24.73 -6.27
N LYS A 194 6.60 25.44 -6.73
CA LYS A 194 6.07 26.66 -6.10
C LYS A 194 4.76 26.35 -5.38
N ASP A 195 4.40 27.21 -4.42
CA ASP A 195 3.16 27.15 -3.65
C ASP A 195 2.90 25.83 -2.89
N LEU A 196 3.70 25.60 -1.83
CA LEU A 196 3.50 24.52 -0.86
C LEU A 196 2.33 24.76 0.11
N ARG A 197 1.51 25.80 -0.10
CA ARG A 197 0.45 26.20 0.82
C ARG A 197 -0.91 25.71 0.35
N ILE A 198 -1.66 25.12 1.26
CA ILE A 198 -3.10 24.88 1.11
C ILE A 198 -3.89 26.00 1.80
N THR A 199 -5.04 26.36 1.26
CA THR A 199 -5.92 27.33 1.91
C THR A 199 -6.68 26.69 3.07
N ARG A 200 -7.21 27.51 3.99
CA ARG A 200 -8.04 27.01 5.10
C ARG A 200 -9.31 26.32 4.60
N ASP A 201 -9.85 26.77 3.47
CA ASP A 201 -11.06 26.17 2.89
C ASP A 201 -10.75 24.81 2.26
N GLU A 202 -9.60 24.68 1.58
CA GLU A 202 -9.11 23.39 1.09
C GLU A 202 -8.88 22.40 2.24
N ALA A 203 -8.28 22.87 3.35
CA ALA A 203 -8.07 22.06 4.55
C ALA A 203 -9.41 21.55 5.14
N LYS A 204 -10.43 22.40 5.23
CA LYS A 204 -11.77 22.01 5.69
C LYS A 204 -12.45 21.01 4.77
N GLN A 205 -12.17 21.06 3.46
CA GLN A 205 -12.72 20.12 2.49
C GLN A 205 -12.08 18.73 2.59
N ILE A 206 -10.76 18.66 2.81
CA ILE A 206 -10.03 17.37 2.89
C ILE A 206 -10.09 16.72 4.27
N ALA A 207 -10.25 17.49 5.36
CA ALA A 207 -10.32 16.95 6.72
C ALA A 207 -11.37 15.82 6.91
N PRO A 208 -12.64 15.95 6.47
CA PRO A 208 -13.60 14.87 6.62
C PRO A 208 -13.31 13.68 5.69
N VAL A 209 -12.68 13.92 4.53
CA VAL A 209 -12.22 12.86 3.62
C VAL A 209 -11.15 12.02 4.31
N ILE A 210 -10.12 12.68 4.85
CA ILE A 210 -9.05 12.03 5.60
C ILE A 210 -9.63 11.19 6.74
N GLY A 211 -10.53 11.74 7.56
CA GLY A 211 -11.13 10.99 8.67
C GLY A 211 -11.84 9.70 8.22
N ARG A 212 -12.73 9.78 7.21
CA ARG A 212 -13.45 8.62 6.69
C ARG A 212 -12.52 7.58 6.08
N GLN A 213 -11.60 8.05 5.23
CA GLN A 213 -10.72 7.18 4.47
C GLN A 213 -9.61 6.57 5.32
N SER A 214 -9.21 7.21 6.41
CA SER A 214 -8.33 6.60 7.42
C SER A 214 -9.00 5.41 8.12
N ILE A 215 -10.28 5.55 8.51
CA ILE A 215 -11.01 4.45 9.16
C ILE A 215 -11.19 3.30 8.18
N GLN A 216 -11.68 3.60 6.97
CA GLN A 216 -11.86 2.60 5.92
C GLN A 216 -10.54 1.92 5.56
N GLY A 217 -9.48 2.70 5.33
CA GLY A 217 -8.16 2.19 5.00
C GLY A 217 -7.60 1.30 6.09
N PHE A 218 -7.69 1.72 7.35
CA PHE A 218 -7.28 0.89 8.49
C PHE A 218 -8.02 -0.45 8.52
N LEU A 219 -9.35 -0.44 8.41
CA LEU A 219 -10.14 -1.68 8.42
C LEU A 219 -9.76 -2.61 7.27
N ILE A 220 -9.51 -2.08 6.07
CA ILE A 220 -9.04 -2.87 4.93
C ILE A 220 -7.63 -3.41 5.19
N GLY A 221 -6.74 -2.61 5.78
CA GLY A 221 -5.37 -3.04 6.11
C GLY A 221 -5.31 -4.14 7.17
N VAL A 222 -6.27 -4.18 8.09
CA VAL A 222 -6.42 -5.27 9.07
C VAL A 222 -6.80 -6.59 8.38
N LEU A 223 -7.47 -6.54 7.23
CA LEU A 223 -7.85 -7.74 6.48
C LEU A 223 -6.61 -8.33 5.77
N PRO A 224 -6.24 -9.59 6.06
CA PRO A 224 -5.13 -10.25 5.38
C PRO A 224 -5.36 -10.28 3.87
N GLY A 225 -4.33 -9.96 3.08
CA GLY A 225 -4.37 -10.07 1.62
C GLY A 225 -5.17 -9.00 0.88
N ALA A 226 -5.83 -8.05 1.58
CA ALA A 226 -6.46 -6.90 0.93
C ALA A 226 -5.46 -5.76 0.69
N GLY A 227 -4.58 -5.48 1.66
CA GLY A 227 -3.45 -4.58 1.51
C GLY A 227 -3.77 -3.11 1.15
N ALA A 228 -2.71 -2.32 1.04
CA ALA A 228 -2.80 -0.87 0.84
C ALA A 228 -3.32 -0.45 -0.55
N THR A 229 -3.13 -1.29 -1.57
CA THR A 229 -3.60 -1.01 -2.93
C THR A 229 -5.12 -0.97 -2.99
N ILE A 230 -5.79 -2.00 -2.49
CA ILE A 230 -7.25 -2.05 -2.51
C ILE A 230 -7.83 -0.92 -1.66
N ALA A 231 -7.23 -0.65 -0.50
CA ALA A 231 -7.63 0.48 0.36
C ALA A 231 -7.58 1.81 -0.40
N SER A 232 -6.49 2.08 -1.12
CA SER A 232 -6.29 3.29 -1.90
C SER A 232 -7.33 3.44 -3.02
N PHE A 233 -7.52 2.40 -3.84
CA PHE A 233 -8.51 2.41 -4.93
C PHE A 233 -9.94 2.53 -4.41
N LEU A 234 -10.28 1.81 -3.34
CA LEU A 234 -11.62 1.88 -2.76
C LEU A 234 -11.85 3.25 -2.11
N GLY A 235 -10.84 3.84 -1.47
CA GLY A 235 -10.96 5.17 -0.90
C GLY A 235 -11.21 6.23 -1.97
N TYR A 236 -10.53 6.13 -3.11
CA TYR A 236 -10.82 6.94 -4.29
C TYR A 236 -12.25 6.77 -4.79
N ALA A 237 -12.69 5.51 -4.97
CA ALA A 237 -14.01 5.20 -5.51
C ALA A 237 -15.15 5.64 -4.57
N VAL A 238 -15.01 5.42 -3.26
CA VAL A 238 -15.98 5.81 -2.24
C VAL A 238 -16.15 7.33 -2.21
N GLU A 239 -15.04 8.08 -2.19
CA GLU A 239 -15.12 9.55 -2.16
C GLU A 239 -15.64 10.12 -3.47
N ARG A 240 -15.29 9.51 -4.60
CA ARG A 240 -15.90 9.85 -5.88
C ARG A 240 -17.42 9.65 -5.83
N ASN A 241 -17.90 8.52 -5.34
CA ASN A 241 -19.33 8.20 -5.31
C ASN A 241 -20.13 9.08 -4.33
N ILE A 242 -19.52 9.52 -3.22
CA ILE A 242 -20.16 10.38 -2.22
C ILE A 242 -20.10 11.86 -2.64
N ALA A 243 -19.20 12.23 -3.54
CA ALA A 243 -19.03 13.60 -3.99
C ALA A 243 -20.32 14.21 -4.57
N SER A 244 -20.49 15.52 -4.38
CA SER A 244 -21.54 16.26 -5.09
C SER A 244 -21.32 16.16 -6.61
N LYS A 245 -22.37 16.40 -7.40
CA LYS A 245 -22.25 16.34 -8.87
C LYS A 245 -21.13 17.24 -9.40
N GLU A 246 -21.00 18.44 -8.84
CA GLU A 246 -19.95 19.41 -9.20
C GLU A 246 -18.54 18.90 -8.86
N ASP A 247 -18.37 18.31 -7.67
CA ASP A 247 -17.08 17.76 -7.24
C ASP A 247 -16.72 16.49 -8.03
N HIS A 248 -17.71 15.65 -8.35
CA HIS A 248 -17.53 14.42 -9.10
C HIS A 248 -16.89 14.66 -10.48
N GLU A 249 -17.19 15.79 -11.12
CA GLU A 249 -16.61 16.17 -12.42
C GLU A 249 -15.11 16.52 -12.35
N GLN A 250 -14.60 16.82 -11.15
CA GLN A 250 -13.19 17.17 -10.90
C GLN A 250 -12.31 15.94 -10.63
N PHE A 251 -12.89 14.80 -10.25
CA PHE A 251 -12.14 13.55 -10.06
C PHE A 251 -11.53 13.10 -11.40
N GLY A 252 -10.23 12.77 -11.38
CA GLY A 252 -9.43 12.45 -12.55
C GLY A 252 -8.94 13.68 -13.32
N LYS A 253 -9.29 14.89 -12.87
CA LYS A 253 -8.88 16.18 -13.48
C LYS A 253 -8.13 17.07 -12.50
N GLY A 254 -7.86 16.61 -11.28
CA GLY A 254 -7.11 17.36 -10.28
C GLY A 254 -7.92 17.74 -9.03
N SER A 255 -8.82 16.85 -8.59
CA SER A 255 -9.55 16.99 -7.34
C SER A 255 -8.63 16.81 -6.12
N ILE A 256 -8.61 17.79 -5.22
CA ILE A 256 -7.90 17.66 -3.93
C ILE A 256 -8.50 16.56 -3.05
N LYS A 257 -9.81 16.28 -3.18
CA LYS A 257 -10.46 15.16 -2.48
C LYS A 257 -10.06 13.83 -3.11
N GLY A 258 -10.01 13.78 -4.44
CA GLY A 258 -9.53 12.62 -5.21
C GLY A 258 -8.06 12.29 -4.95
N LEU A 259 -7.26 13.27 -4.54
CA LEU A 259 -5.87 13.05 -4.09
C LEU A 259 -5.78 12.66 -2.61
N ALA A 260 -6.50 13.35 -1.72
CA ALA A 260 -6.43 13.11 -0.28
C ALA A 260 -7.01 11.74 0.13
N ALA A 261 -8.05 11.29 -0.56
CA ALA A 261 -8.74 10.03 -0.27
C ALA A 261 -7.84 8.78 -0.39
N PRO A 262 -7.22 8.50 -1.56
CA PRO A 262 -6.33 7.35 -1.71
C PRO A 262 -5.12 7.45 -0.78
N GLU A 263 -4.58 8.65 -0.53
CA GLU A 263 -3.41 8.82 0.35
C GLU A 263 -3.70 8.52 1.82
N ALA A 264 -4.82 9.00 2.34
CA ALA A 264 -5.24 8.71 3.71
C ALA A 264 -5.53 7.20 3.87
N ALA A 265 -6.24 6.59 2.91
CA ALA A 265 -6.56 5.17 2.95
C ALA A 265 -5.32 4.28 2.83
N ASN A 266 -4.40 4.59 1.90
CA ASN A 266 -3.13 3.90 1.69
C ASN A 266 -2.30 3.85 2.98
N ASN A 267 -2.09 5.02 3.61
CA ASN A 267 -1.27 5.13 4.81
C ASN A 267 -1.93 4.53 6.05
N ALA A 268 -3.25 4.69 6.20
CA ALA A 268 -3.97 4.04 7.29
C ALA A 268 -4.00 2.50 7.14
N ALA A 269 -4.10 2.00 5.90
CA ALA A 269 -4.03 0.57 5.62
C ALA A 269 -2.63 0.00 5.89
N ALA A 270 -1.57 0.73 5.54
CA ALA A 270 -0.20 0.37 5.89
C ALA A 270 -0.01 0.26 7.41
N THR A 271 -0.60 1.15 8.20
CA THR A 271 -0.57 0.99 9.65
C THR A 271 -1.50 -0.14 10.14
N GLY A 272 -2.66 -0.32 9.51
CA GLY A 272 -3.60 -1.40 9.80
C GLY A 272 -3.03 -2.80 9.57
N SER A 273 -2.15 -2.97 8.58
CA SER A 273 -1.49 -4.26 8.31
C SER A 273 -0.56 -4.70 9.43
N PHE A 274 -0.15 -3.79 10.33
CA PHE A 274 0.58 -4.16 11.55
C PHE A 274 -0.28 -4.88 12.58
N VAL A 275 -1.61 -4.72 12.55
CA VAL A 275 -2.50 -5.39 13.51
C VAL A 275 -2.36 -6.92 13.39
N PRO A 276 -2.65 -7.58 12.26
CA PRO A 276 -2.48 -9.03 12.15
C PRO A 276 -0.99 -9.45 12.17
N LEU A 277 -0.08 -8.61 11.69
CA LEU A 277 1.35 -8.94 11.65
C LEU A 277 1.94 -9.05 13.06
N LEU A 278 1.66 -8.09 13.93
CA LEU A 278 2.21 -8.06 15.29
C LEU A 278 1.47 -9.00 16.24
N THR A 279 0.21 -9.33 15.98
CA THR A 279 -0.62 -10.15 16.88
C THR A 279 -0.70 -11.62 16.50
N LEU A 280 -0.78 -11.92 15.20
CA LEU A 280 -0.94 -13.28 14.66
C LEU A 280 0.29 -13.76 13.89
N GLY A 281 1.26 -12.89 13.61
CA GLY A 281 2.40 -13.21 12.74
C GLY A 281 2.01 -13.34 11.27
N ILE A 282 0.82 -12.85 10.89
CA ILE A 282 0.28 -12.97 9.53
C ILE A 282 0.39 -11.61 8.84
N PRO A 283 1.05 -11.51 7.68
CA PRO A 283 1.15 -10.25 6.96
C PRO A 283 -0.23 -9.76 6.50
N GLY A 284 -0.54 -8.49 6.80
CA GLY A 284 -1.76 -7.82 6.34
C GLY A 284 -1.69 -7.29 4.90
N SER A 285 -0.48 -7.18 4.33
CA SER A 285 -0.21 -6.65 2.98
C SER A 285 1.03 -7.28 2.38
#